data_AF-K0RSQ9-F1
#
_entry.id   AF-K0RSQ9-F1
#
_cell.length_a   1.000
_cell.length_b   1.000
_cell.length_c   1.000
_cell.angle_alpha   90.00
_cell.angle_beta   90.00
_cell.angle_gamma   90.00
#
_symmetry.space_group_name_H-M   'P 1'
#
loop_
_entity.id
_entity.type
_entity.pdbx_description
1 polymer ?
#
loop_
_entity_poly.entity_id
_entity_poly.type
_entity_poly.pdbx_seq_one_letter_code
_entity_poly.pdbx_strand_id
1 'polypeptide(L)'
;MSEDLEANESTLLVESSNAAAGASPASLDSGAETSTTTSSSSLDDIKDELNKPWPATFDRGIQILAGPILDEKDIDKYTKSPGVRARYKSTNFRRGYGTPEPPPPSAMHTPGTPAWLKKGLVRMKSLDYTFSEDNLAIPTPKANRPLIGRHQQRSDAQTYRRKILEGKIGGSGGHLSRHSSFKAGSDIDADVTKSPGFGREKQMDKQRKKERKIEEKQLEKVDQKSTTLESTFNMANILMGVGMLGLPYVFHSAGWIGGTCVTIGFCMITWRTSYYLGRELNGDPRPVHLFDDDSELVRMRKPLTSFPSIAREAFGDNGCYALSSVLYFELFSCLSIFFVSLGDHLHALFPDVSQSKHMTIVAFFLVVPSGLLRTPKLLSYLSAVGTFATVAVVLSVVLSALALIIKVGGEVDNGREYQLYSSDGLPLALGIVAYCFSGHAIVPSIHQSMKRPQEFERMIDATYGVVLLSCILVAVSGYYMFGDDVEDQITISLEQQSENSGLLMSGLTWLMILTAISKFTLTMFPLALGFEEILTGVLPSDLAMEVVDSVVKISLIFLSLAVAVFFPSFSFLCSLVGLICTMIVSVIFPALAHLRLFGEKLSLLEKAVDWALVTGGAFVAVVGTIATLKP
;
A
#
# COMPACT_ATOMS: atom_id res chain seq x y z
N MET A 1 -41.89 59.83 -12.65
CA MET A 1 -41.37 59.69 -14.02
C MET A 1 -40.54 58.43 -14.02
N SER A 2 -41.12 57.23 -14.16
CA SER A 2 -42.36 56.85 -14.88
C SER A 2 -42.21 57.08 -16.40
N GLU A 3 -42.60 56.15 -17.28
CA GLU A 3 -43.28 54.85 -17.10
C GLU A 3 -42.79 53.79 -18.13
N ASP A 4 -42.99 52.52 -17.77
CA ASP A 4 -43.42 51.33 -18.52
C ASP A 4 -43.11 51.12 -20.02
N LEU A 5 -42.86 49.84 -20.37
CA LEU A 5 -43.53 49.18 -21.50
C LEU A 5 -43.45 47.64 -21.36
N GLU A 6 -44.59 46.99 -21.08
CA GLU A 6 -44.79 45.53 -21.09
C GLU A 6 -45.72 45.10 -22.25
N ALA A 7 -45.95 43.77 -22.34
CA ALA A 7 -47.08 43.06 -22.97
C ALA A 7 -46.96 42.57 -24.43
N ASN A 8 -46.82 41.24 -24.57
CA ASN A 8 -47.85 40.32 -25.11
C ASN A 8 -47.46 38.86 -24.74
N GLU A 9 -48.28 38.13 -23.98
CA GLU A 9 -49.25 37.11 -24.46
C GLU A 9 -48.60 35.96 -25.27
N SER A 10 -48.48 34.71 -24.77
CA SER A 10 -49.51 33.66 -24.47
C SER A 10 -50.09 32.98 -25.74
N THR A 11 -50.57 31.72 -25.79
CA THR A 11 -51.06 30.75 -24.78
C THR A 11 -50.91 29.29 -25.30
N LEU A 12 -51.26 28.28 -24.46
CA LEU A 12 -51.57 26.84 -24.71
C LEU A 12 -50.42 25.86 -24.40
N LEU A 13 -50.48 24.92 -23.44
CA LEU A 13 -51.45 23.85 -23.09
C LEU A 13 -51.40 22.62 -24.04
N VAL A 14 -51.58 21.34 -23.63
CA VAL A 14 -51.31 20.53 -22.40
C VAL A 14 -51.82 19.08 -22.69
N GLU A 15 -51.52 18.08 -21.83
CA GLU A 15 -52.01 16.66 -21.90
C GLU A 15 -51.49 15.82 -23.11
N SER A 16 -51.58 14.49 -23.20
CA SER A 16 -51.60 13.28 -22.33
C SER A 16 -51.94 12.08 -23.27
N SER A 17 -51.96 10.78 -22.94
CA SER A 17 -51.14 9.91 -22.07
C SER A 17 -51.37 8.41 -22.46
N ASN A 18 -50.44 7.52 -22.09
CA ASN A 18 -50.64 6.08 -21.82
C ASN A 18 -51.00 5.04 -22.93
N ALA A 19 -50.73 3.77 -22.57
CA ALA A 19 -51.41 2.52 -22.95
C ALA A 19 -51.06 1.74 -24.26
N ALA A 20 -49.96 0.98 -24.21
CA ALA A 20 -49.92 -0.50 -24.17
C ALA A 20 -50.48 -1.43 -25.31
N ALA A 21 -49.84 -2.63 -25.38
CA ALA A 21 -50.38 -3.95 -25.77
C ALA A 21 -50.60 -4.32 -27.27
N GLY A 22 -49.49 -4.62 -27.96
CA GLY A 22 -49.16 -5.95 -28.51
C GLY A 22 -50.13 -6.77 -29.40
N ALA A 23 -49.65 -7.15 -30.60
CA ALA A 23 -50.07 -8.36 -31.32
C ALA A 23 -48.97 -8.90 -32.26
N SER A 24 -48.95 -10.22 -32.45
CA SER A 24 -48.24 -11.02 -33.47
C SER A 24 -49.13 -12.26 -33.70
N PRO A 25 -49.19 -12.94 -34.88
CA PRO A 25 -48.02 -13.42 -35.62
C PRO A 25 -48.11 -13.41 -37.17
N ALA A 26 -46.96 -13.59 -37.82
CA ALA A 26 -46.87 -14.23 -39.14
C ALA A 26 -45.48 -14.87 -39.32
N SER A 27 -45.42 -16.12 -39.79
CA SER A 27 -44.19 -16.87 -40.06
C SER A 27 -43.88 -16.92 -41.56
N LEU A 28 -42.62 -16.79 -41.94
CA LEU A 28 -42.07 -17.45 -43.13
C LEU A 28 -40.57 -17.68 -42.96
N ASP A 29 -40.04 -18.68 -43.67
CA ASP A 29 -38.77 -19.35 -43.37
C ASP A 29 -37.85 -19.40 -44.60
N SER A 30 -36.58 -19.03 -44.40
CA SER A 30 -35.43 -19.42 -45.24
C SER A 30 -34.13 -18.96 -44.56
N GLY A 31 -33.31 -19.90 -44.10
CA GLY A 31 -32.10 -19.59 -43.32
C GLY A 31 -30.81 -19.42 -44.13
N ALA A 32 -29.79 -18.87 -43.47
CA ALA A 32 -28.37 -19.04 -43.80
C ALA A 32 -27.57 -18.99 -42.48
N GLU A 33 -26.59 -19.87 -42.31
CA GLU A 33 -25.85 -20.02 -41.05
C GLU A 33 -24.75 -18.95 -40.90
N THR A 34 -24.55 -18.44 -39.68
CA THR A 34 -23.23 -17.94 -39.25
C THR A 34 -23.14 -17.94 -37.72
N SER A 35 -22.13 -18.60 -37.17
CA SER A 35 -22.03 -18.86 -35.74
C SER A 35 -21.42 -17.69 -34.95
N THR A 36 -22.26 -16.92 -34.26
CA THR A 36 -21.84 -15.92 -33.27
C THR A 36 -21.90 -16.47 -31.86
N THR A 37 -20.77 -16.90 -31.31
CA THR A 37 -20.66 -17.26 -29.88
C THR A 37 -20.61 -16.01 -29.02
N THR A 38 -21.77 -15.46 -28.67
CA THR A 38 -21.91 -14.42 -27.65
C THR A 38 -21.58 -14.98 -26.27
N SER A 39 -20.40 -14.65 -25.74
CA SER A 39 -20.06 -14.92 -24.34
C SER A 39 -20.85 -13.97 -23.44
N SER A 40 -22.02 -14.41 -22.97
CA SER A 40 -22.76 -13.72 -21.91
C SER A 40 -21.98 -13.84 -20.60
N SER A 41 -21.15 -12.83 -20.28
CA SER A 41 -20.66 -12.65 -18.91
C SER A 41 -21.86 -12.46 -17.99
N SER A 42 -22.00 -13.33 -16.99
CA SER A 42 -23.17 -13.30 -16.13
C SER A 42 -23.07 -12.13 -15.16
N LEU A 43 -24.25 -11.69 -14.68
CA LEU A 43 -24.34 -10.70 -13.60
C LEU A 43 -23.79 -11.23 -12.26
N ASP A 44 -23.43 -12.51 -12.20
CA ASP A 44 -22.82 -13.17 -11.05
C ASP A 44 -21.29 -13.28 -11.18
N ASP A 45 -20.74 -13.40 -12.39
CA ASP A 45 -19.28 -13.26 -12.65
C ASP A 45 -18.77 -11.88 -12.18
N ILE A 46 -19.57 -10.83 -12.39
CA ILE A 46 -19.28 -9.46 -11.94
C ILE A 46 -19.31 -9.36 -10.40
N LYS A 47 -20.20 -10.11 -9.73
CA LYS A 47 -20.23 -10.15 -8.26
C LYS A 47 -19.04 -10.92 -7.70
N ASP A 48 -18.63 -12.01 -8.36
CA ASP A 48 -17.45 -12.78 -7.95
C ASP A 48 -16.13 -12.12 -8.32
N GLU A 49 -16.11 -11.17 -9.27
CA GLU A 49 -15.04 -10.15 -9.39
C GLU A 49 -15.03 -9.21 -8.18
N LEU A 50 -16.16 -8.59 -7.81
CA LEU A 50 -16.27 -7.70 -6.64
C LEU A 50 -15.96 -8.38 -5.30
N ASN A 51 -16.25 -9.68 -5.17
CA ASN A 51 -15.99 -10.48 -3.96
C ASN A 51 -14.50 -10.87 -3.78
N LYS A 52 -13.62 -10.57 -4.75
CA LYS A 52 -12.17 -10.77 -4.58
C LYS A 52 -11.63 -9.79 -3.54
N PRO A 53 -10.53 -10.12 -2.83
CA PRO A 53 -9.95 -9.21 -1.84
C PRO A 53 -9.53 -7.91 -2.52
N TRP A 54 -10.33 -6.86 -2.31
CA TRP A 54 -10.27 -5.58 -3.00
C TRP A 54 -9.51 -4.53 -2.17
N PRO A 55 -8.36 -3.99 -2.67
CA PRO A 55 -7.33 -4.80 -3.31
C PRO A 55 -5.87 -4.47 -2.95
N ALA A 56 -4.98 -5.42 -3.28
CA ALA A 56 -3.57 -5.44 -2.87
C ALA A 56 -2.60 -4.64 -3.78
N THR A 57 -3.04 -3.97 -4.85
CA THR A 57 -2.15 -3.06 -5.60
C THR A 57 -2.14 -1.65 -5.00
N PHE A 58 -3.23 -1.21 -4.38
CA PHE A 58 -3.25 0.01 -3.56
C PHE A 58 -2.20 -0.08 -2.44
N ASP A 59 -2.19 -1.18 -1.70
CA ASP A 59 -1.16 -1.49 -0.68
C ASP A 59 0.25 -1.39 -1.24
N ARG A 60 0.46 -1.86 -2.47
CA ARG A 60 1.76 -1.82 -3.14
C ARG A 60 2.17 -0.40 -3.56
N GLY A 61 1.20 0.47 -3.85
CA GLY A 61 1.43 1.90 -4.04
C GLY A 61 1.84 2.60 -2.76
N ILE A 62 1.12 2.31 -1.68
CA ILE A 62 1.36 2.84 -0.34
C ILE A 62 2.71 2.32 0.22
N GLN A 63 3.10 1.07 -0.06
CA GLN A 63 4.45 0.53 0.20
C GLN A 63 5.58 1.26 -0.53
N ILE A 64 5.30 2.00 -1.60
CA ILE A 64 6.31 2.76 -2.36
C ILE A 64 6.41 4.23 -1.88
N LEU A 65 5.31 4.83 -1.42
CA LEU A 65 5.37 6.04 -0.56
C LEU A 65 6.21 5.80 0.70
N ALA A 66 6.09 4.58 1.27
CA ALA A 66 6.81 4.13 2.46
C ALA A 66 8.32 3.95 2.27
N GLY A 67 8.91 4.42 1.15
CA GLY A 67 10.35 4.58 0.96
C GLY A 67 11.13 3.28 0.75
N PRO A 68 11.54 2.96 -0.49
CA PRO A 68 12.41 1.81 -0.71
C PRO A 68 13.84 2.13 -0.25
N ILE A 69 14.37 1.27 0.62
CA ILE A 69 15.79 0.93 0.63
C ILE A 69 15.84 -0.48 0.04
N LEU A 70 16.12 -0.58 -1.27
CA LEU A 70 16.17 -1.83 -2.01
C LEU A 70 17.45 -1.88 -2.86
N ASP A 71 18.13 -3.02 -2.78
CA ASP A 71 19.38 -3.29 -3.50
C ASP A 71 19.19 -3.26 -5.02
N GLU A 72 20.21 -2.82 -5.75
CA GLU A 72 20.18 -2.52 -7.18
C GLU A 72 19.68 -3.69 -8.04
N LYS A 73 19.94 -4.92 -7.55
CA LYS A 73 19.67 -6.20 -8.21
C LYS A 73 18.18 -6.48 -8.43
N ASP A 74 17.30 -5.95 -7.59
CA ASP A 74 15.86 -6.22 -7.68
C ASP A 74 15.17 -5.45 -8.80
N ILE A 75 15.74 -4.32 -9.21
CA ILE A 75 15.05 -3.46 -10.17
C ILE A 75 15.01 -4.09 -11.57
N ASP A 76 16.01 -4.89 -11.96
CA ASP A 76 16.02 -5.73 -13.17
C ASP A 76 14.91 -6.81 -13.21
N LYS A 77 14.25 -7.02 -12.08
CA LYS A 77 13.12 -7.94 -11.87
C LYS A 77 11.77 -7.24 -12.05
N TYR A 78 11.70 -5.94 -11.76
CA TYR A 78 10.47 -5.14 -11.80
C TYR A 78 10.38 -4.19 -13.02
N THR A 79 11.48 -3.89 -13.72
CA THR A 79 11.48 -3.07 -14.95
C THR A 79 11.03 -3.80 -16.21
N LYS A 80 10.77 -5.11 -16.12
CA LYS A 80 10.25 -5.88 -17.25
C LYS A 80 8.74 -5.71 -17.34
N SER A 81 8.31 -4.88 -18.28
CA SER A 81 6.98 -4.93 -18.88
C SER A 81 6.67 -6.37 -19.38
N PRO A 82 5.40 -6.70 -19.71
CA PRO A 82 5.05 -7.93 -20.43
C PRO A 82 5.61 -7.90 -21.86
N GLY A 83 6.94 -8.00 -21.99
CA GLY A 83 7.66 -7.88 -23.25
C GLY A 83 7.21 -8.96 -24.23
N VAL A 84 6.62 -8.51 -25.34
CA VAL A 84 6.20 -9.32 -26.49
C VAL A 84 7.36 -10.23 -26.89
N ARG A 85 7.22 -11.53 -26.57
CA ARG A 85 8.36 -12.45 -26.65
C ARG A 85 8.65 -12.84 -28.09
N ALA A 86 9.53 -12.07 -28.74
CA ALA A 86 10.17 -12.46 -29.99
C ALA A 86 10.69 -13.91 -29.89
N ARG A 87 10.29 -14.73 -30.87
CA ARG A 87 10.43 -16.19 -30.81
C ARG A 87 11.86 -16.62 -31.17
N TYR A 88 12.76 -16.71 -30.18
CA TYR A 88 14.08 -17.33 -30.36
C TYR A 88 14.42 -18.39 -29.29
N LYS A 89 15.27 -19.36 -29.67
CA LYS A 89 15.74 -20.47 -28.84
C LYS A 89 17.16 -20.21 -28.33
N SER A 90 17.43 -20.52 -27.06
CA SER A 90 18.77 -20.87 -26.56
C SER A 90 18.68 -21.67 -25.24
N THR A 91 19.81 -22.16 -24.71
CA THR A 91 19.89 -23.37 -23.86
C THR A 91 20.40 -23.20 -22.43
N ASN A 92 20.01 -24.17 -21.58
CA ASN A 92 20.50 -24.61 -20.27
C ASN A 92 21.77 -23.99 -19.63
N PHE A 93 21.74 -23.80 -18.29
CA PHE A 93 22.71 -24.45 -17.37
C PHE A 93 22.19 -24.51 -15.90
N ARG A 94 22.67 -25.47 -15.06
CA ARG A 94 22.41 -25.56 -13.60
C ARG A 94 23.30 -26.62 -12.88
N ARG A 95 23.97 -26.32 -11.76
CA ARG A 95 24.81 -27.30 -10.99
C ARG A 95 24.08 -28.08 -9.86
N GLY A 96 24.82 -28.80 -8.99
CA GLY A 96 24.37 -29.74 -7.95
C GLY A 96 24.33 -29.16 -6.51
N TYR A 97 24.26 -29.91 -5.40
CA TYR A 97 24.52 -31.37 -5.15
C TYR A 97 23.26 -32.03 -4.47
N GLY A 98 23.26 -33.02 -3.54
CA GLY A 98 24.25 -33.89 -2.86
C GLY A 98 23.61 -34.79 -1.77
N THR A 99 24.12 -36.01 -1.49
CA THR A 99 23.62 -37.02 -0.49
C THR A 99 24.67 -38.13 -0.23
N PRO A 100 24.58 -38.92 0.87
CA PRO A 100 24.72 -40.40 0.78
C PRO A 100 23.85 -41.27 1.76
N GLU A 101 23.82 -42.60 1.52
CA GLU A 101 23.20 -43.71 2.33
C GLU A 101 24.28 -44.55 3.08
N PRO A 102 23.96 -45.60 3.90
CA PRO A 102 24.07 -47.03 3.47
C PRO A 102 23.09 -48.05 4.21
N PRO A 103 23.30 -49.41 4.42
CA PRO A 103 22.46 -50.45 3.77
C PRO A 103 21.93 -51.69 4.65
N PRO A 104 21.89 -53.03 4.28
CA PRO A 104 20.76 -54.01 4.51
C PRO A 104 21.16 -55.30 5.35
N PRO A 105 20.64 -56.60 5.26
CA PRO A 105 19.60 -57.33 4.47
C PRO A 105 18.79 -58.51 5.20
N SER A 106 18.22 -59.49 4.44
CA SER A 106 17.78 -60.92 4.77
C SER A 106 16.49 -61.24 5.60
N ALA A 107 15.88 -62.46 5.66
CA ALA A 107 15.67 -63.62 4.73
C ALA A 107 14.71 -64.78 5.25
N MET A 108 14.27 -65.70 4.36
CA MET A 108 13.83 -67.16 4.48
C MET A 108 12.43 -67.70 5.02
N HIS A 109 11.79 -68.57 4.19
CA HIS A 109 10.98 -69.85 4.39
C HIS A 109 9.68 -69.96 5.27
N THR A 110 8.42 -70.16 4.73
CA THR A 110 7.62 -71.39 4.29
C THR A 110 6.88 -72.22 5.38
N PRO A 111 5.81 -73.05 5.14
CA PRO A 111 4.69 -73.09 4.14
C PRO A 111 3.25 -73.51 4.67
N GLY A 112 2.18 -73.49 3.81
CA GLY A 112 1.15 -74.58 3.76
C GLY A 112 -0.37 -74.38 4.11
N THR A 113 -1.26 -74.34 3.09
CA THR A 113 -2.64 -74.95 2.95
C THR A 113 -3.78 -74.79 4.01
N PRO A 114 -5.07 -75.07 3.67
CA PRO A 114 -5.86 -74.95 2.42
C PRO A 114 -7.18 -74.13 2.61
N ALA A 115 -8.11 -74.13 1.64
CA ALA A 115 -9.28 -73.21 1.63
C ALA A 115 -10.68 -73.87 1.57
N TRP A 116 -11.60 -73.47 2.46
CA TRP A 116 -13.06 -73.56 2.31
C TRP A 116 -13.77 -72.59 3.28
N LEU A 117 -15.06 -72.25 2.99
CA LEU A 117 -15.85 -71.09 3.51
C LEU A 117 -15.21 -69.70 3.30
N LYS A 118 -15.65 -68.84 2.37
CA LYS A 118 -16.98 -68.24 2.07
C LYS A 118 -17.43 -67.11 3.03
N LYS A 119 -17.15 -65.87 2.58
CA LYS A 119 -18.03 -64.67 2.55
C LYS A 119 -18.90 -64.35 3.78
N GLY A 120 -18.74 -63.13 4.31
CA GLY A 120 -19.94 -62.29 4.55
C GLY A 120 -19.92 -61.26 5.68
N LEU A 121 -19.07 -60.23 5.64
CA LEU A 121 -19.37 -58.91 6.24
C LEU A 121 -18.34 -57.85 5.81
N VAL A 122 -18.80 -56.65 5.48
CA VAL A 122 -17.95 -55.45 5.26
C VAL A 122 -18.25 -54.47 6.38
N ARG A 123 -17.38 -54.40 7.38
CA ARG A 123 -17.47 -53.45 8.51
C ARG A 123 -16.06 -53.11 8.99
N MET A 124 -15.90 -51.89 9.50
CA MET A 124 -14.77 -51.36 10.31
C MET A 124 -13.38 -52.01 10.11
N LYS A 125 -12.43 -51.26 9.53
CA LYS A 125 -11.01 -51.58 9.67
C LYS A 125 -10.58 -51.31 11.11
N SER A 126 -10.41 -52.37 11.89
CA SER A 126 -9.69 -52.33 13.16
C SER A 126 -8.23 -51.93 12.96
N LEU A 127 -7.65 -51.39 14.04
CA LEU A 127 -6.22 -51.31 14.27
C LEU A 127 -5.86 -52.45 15.21
N ASP A 128 -5.59 -53.62 14.63
CA ASP A 128 -5.23 -54.80 15.41
C ASP A 128 -3.80 -54.66 15.96
N TYR A 129 -3.69 -54.62 17.28
CA TYR A 129 -2.44 -54.84 18.00
C TYR A 129 -2.42 -56.26 18.54
N THR A 130 -1.29 -56.95 18.45
CA THR A 130 -1.03 -58.20 19.16
C THR A 130 0.34 -58.15 19.84
N PHE A 131 0.46 -58.85 20.97
CA PHE A 131 1.67 -58.95 21.77
C PHE A 131 2.49 -60.17 21.36
N SER A 132 3.82 -60.08 21.52
CA SER A 132 4.70 -61.26 21.62
C SER A 132 4.66 -61.84 23.04
N GLU A 133 5.17 -63.05 23.25
CA GLU A 133 5.19 -63.71 24.57
C GLU A 133 6.05 -62.94 25.62
N ASP A 134 6.99 -62.11 25.17
CA ASP A 134 7.73 -61.14 26.02
C ASP A 134 6.97 -59.81 26.28
N ASN A 135 5.65 -59.78 26.08
CA ASN A 135 4.76 -58.63 26.35
C ASN A 135 5.11 -57.29 25.64
N LEU A 136 5.78 -57.35 24.49
CA LEU A 136 5.97 -56.20 23.59
C LEU A 136 5.02 -56.26 22.38
N ALA A 137 4.36 -55.14 22.08
CA ALA A 137 3.41 -54.99 20.97
C ALA A 137 4.00 -54.11 19.84
N ILE A 138 3.90 -54.58 18.60
CA ILE A 138 4.49 -53.91 17.42
C ILE A 138 3.45 -53.81 16.29
N PRO A 139 3.18 -52.62 15.71
CA PRO A 139 2.21 -52.46 14.63
C PRO A 139 2.79 -52.92 13.28
N THR A 140 2.04 -53.74 12.53
CA THR A 140 2.47 -54.21 11.19
C THR A 140 1.77 -53.46 10.04
N PRO A 141 2.50 -53.08 8.96
CA PRO A 141 1.92 -52.34 7.84
C PRO A 141 1.16 -53.25 6.87
N LYS A 142 -0.02 -52.81 6.40
CA LYS A 142 -0.85 -53.54 5.43
C LYS A 142 -0.15 -53.69 4.06
N ALA A 143 0.49 -54.83 3.84
CA ALA A 143 1.22 -55.15 2.62
C ALA A 143 0.29 -55.72 1.53
N ASN A 144 -0.29 -54.84 0.69
CA ASN A 144 -0.60 -55.23 -0.70
C ASN A 144 -0.64 -54.03 -1.66
N ARG A 145 0.55 -53.61 -2.09
CA ARG A 145 0.80 -52.99 -3.41
C ARG A 145 1.99 -53.73 -4.03
N PRO A 146 2.05 -53.92 -5.36
CA PRO A 146 3.14 -54.68 -5.97
C PRO A 146 4.51 -54.09 -5.64
N LEU A 147 5.45 -54.90 -5.15
CA LEU A 147 6.85 -54.48 -4.95
C LEU A 147 7.51 -54.09 -6.28
N ILE A 148 7.09 -54.71 -7.38
CA ILE A 148 7.36 -54.29 -8.77
C ILE A 148 7.09 -52.80 -8.94
N GLY A 149 5.98 -52.28 -8.42
CA GLY A 149 5.64 -50.85 -8.48
C GLY A 149 6.63 -49.94 -7.74
N ARG A 150 7.21 -50.38 -6.62
CA ARG A 150 8.27 -49.63 -5.90
C ARG A 150 9.62 -49.72 -6.62
N HIS A 151 9.97 -50.89 -7.17
CA HIS A 151 11.21 -51.06 -7.93
C HIS A 151 11.17 -50.29 -9.25
N GLN A 152 10.06 -50.35 -9.98
CA GLN A 152 9.80 -49.54 -11.16
C GLN A 152 9.84 -48.05 -10.81
N GLN A 153 9.12 -47.60 -9.76
CA GLN A 153 9.14 -46.19 -9.36
C GLN A 153 10.54 -45.69 -8.95
N ARG A 154 11.39 -46.54 -8.33
CA ARG A 154 12.81 -46.23 -8.10
C ARG A 154 13.61 -46.16 -9.41
N SER A 155 13.42 -47.12 -10.33
CA SER A 155 14.09 -47.16 -11.63
C SER A 155 13.72 -45.97 -12.52
N ASP A 156 12.43 -45.64 -12.61
CA ASP A 156 11.88 -44.48 -13.30
C ASP A 156 12.51 -43.18 -12.76
N ALA A 157 12.59 -43.03 -11.44
CA ALA A 157 13.17 -41.85 -10.79
C ALA A 157 14.70 -41.77 -10.96
N GLN A 158 15.42 -42.89 -10.87
CA GLN A 158 16.85 -42.96 -11.17
C GLN A 158 17.13 -42.61 -12.64
N THR A 159 16.34 -43.14 -13.57
CA THR A 159 16.43 -42.87 -15.02
C THR A 159 16.12 -41.41 -15.35
N TYR A 160 15.10 -40.83 -14.71
CA TYR A 160 14.75 -39.41 -14.82
C TYR A 160 15.88 -38.50 -14.31
N ARG A 161 16.43 -38.79 -13.12
CA ARG A 161 17.58 -38.06 -12.56
C ARG A 161 18.82 -38.19 -13.44
N ARG A 162 19.10 -39.39 -13.96
CA ARG A 162 20.23 -39.66 -14.86
C ARG A 162 20.15 -38.80 -16.12
N LYS A 163 19.01 -38.76 -16.82
CA LYS A 163 18.83 -37.88 -17.99
C LYS A 163 18.87 -36.39 -17.66
N ILE A 164 18.46 -35.97 -16.46
CA ILE A 164 18.65 -34.58 -15.99
C ILE A 164 20.13 -34.25 -15.75
N LEU A 165 20.94 -35.21 -15.32
CA LEU A 165 22.39 -35.02 -15.14
C LEU A 165 23.11 -35.05 -16.49
N GLU A 166 22.83 -36.03 -17.36
CA GLU A 166 23.39 -36.12 -18.71
C GLU A 166 23.06 -34.86 -19.54
N GLY A 167 21.82 -34.37 -19.48
CA GLY A 167 21.37 -33.11 -20.11
C GLY A 167 21.93 -31.81 -19.50
N LYS A 168 22.66 -31.89 -18.38
CA LYS A 168 23.49 -30.81 -17.82
C LYS A 168 24.98 -30.97 -18.14
N ILE A 169 25.44 -32.20 -18.30
CA ILE A 169 26.86 -32.55 -18.53
C ILE A 169 27.25 -32.32 -20.00
N GLY A 170 26.31 -32.42 -20.94
CA GLY A 170 26.50 -32.18 -22.38
C GLY A 170 26.91 -30.75 -22.81
N GLY A 171 27.42 -29.92 -21.90
CA GLY A 171 28.05 -28.63 -22.19
C GLY A 171 29.56 -28.57 -21.90
N SER A 172 30.19 -29.68 -21.48
CA SER A 172 31.64 -29.77 -21.32
C SER A 172 32.13 -31.08 -21.94
N GLY A 173 32.74 -30.99 -23.14
CA GLY A 173 33.33 -32.14 -23.80
C GLY A 173 34.53 -32.68 -23.03
N GLY A 174 34.65 -34.01 -22.93
CA GLY A 174 35.77 -34.68 -22.28
C GLY A 174 35.62 -36.20 -22.38
N HIS A 175 36.49 -36.85 -23.15
CA HIS A 175 36.55 -38.30 -23.23
C HIS A 175 36.89 -38.92 -21.87
N LEU A 176 36.17 -39.96 -21.46
CA LEU A 176 36.82 -41.11 -20.83
C LEU A 176 36.00 -42.39 -21.05
N SER A 177 36.55 -43.30 -21.86
CA SER A 177 35.92 -44.58 -22.20
C SER A 177 36.54 -45.71 -21.39
N ARG A 178 35.77 -46.45 -20.58
CA ARG A 178 36.06 -47.88 -20.34
C ARG A 178 34.91 -48.70 -19.76
N HIS A 179 34.62 -49.79 -20.47
CA HIS A 179 34.01 -51.06 -20.06
C HIS A 179 33.53 -51.25 -18.61
N SER A 180 32.27 -51.67 -18.49
CA SER A 180 31.99 -53.06 -18.09
C SER A 180 30.73 -53.56 -18.83
N SER A 181 30.66 -54.87 -19.09
CA SER A 181 29.55 -55.49 -19.84
C SER A 181 28.50 -56.02 -18.88
N PHE A 182 27.22 -55.77 -19.18
CA PHE A 182 26.11 -56.51 -18.59
C PHE A 182 25.28 -57.09 -19.73
N LYS A 183 25.08 -58.41 -19.72
CA LYS A 183 24.33 -59.10 -20.77
C LYS A 183 22.86 -58.69 -20.72
N ALA A 184 22.28 -58.37 -21.87
CA ALA A 184 20.84 -58.25 -22.00
C ALA A 184 20.19 -59.64 -21.85
N GLY A 185 19.22 -59.74 -20.94
CA GLY A 185 18.11 -60.69 -21.12
C GLY A 185 17.11 -60.08 -22.10
N SER A 186 16.40 -60.90 -22.88
CA SER A 186 15.38 -60.42 -23.80
C SER A 186 14.15 -59.90 -23.06
N ASP A 187 13.29 -59.21 -23.82
CA ASP A 187 11.89 -58.97 -23.47
C ASP A 187 11.65 -58.10 -22.22
N ILE A 188 11.97 -56.81 -22.36
CA ILE A 188 10.94 -55.77 -22.55
C ILE A 188 11.63 -54.40 -22.75
N ASP A 189 11.66 -53.90 -23.99
CA ASP A 189 11.97 -52.49 -24.30
C ASP A 189 10.75 -51.59 -23.98
N ALA A 190 10.24 -51.70 -22.76
CA ALA A 190 9.34 -50.69 -22.20
C ALA A 190 10.18 -49.43 -21.97
N ASP A 191 10.18 -48.54 -22.96
CA ASP A 191 10.67 -47.17 -22.86
C ASP A 191 10.18 -46.56 -21.55
N VAL A 192 11.09 -46.49 -20.58
CA VAL A 192 10.81 -46.07 -19.19
C VAL A 192 10.20 -44.66 -19.16
N THR A 193 10.42 -43.85 -20.20
CA THR A 193 9.81 -42.51 -20.29
C THR A 193 8.28 -42.54 -20.51
N LYS A 194 7.74 -43.69 -20.96
CA LYS A 194 6.30 -43.98 -21.08
C LYS A 194 5.72 -44.66 -19.83
N SER A 195 6.53 -45.01 -18.83
CA SER A 195 6.03 -45.55 -17.57
C SER A 195 5.14 -44.52 -16.84
N PRO A 196 3.99 -44.93 -16.27
CA PRO A 196 3.19 -44.08 -15.39
C PRO A 196 3.99 -43.49 -14.20
N GLY A 197 5.02 -44.19 -13.72
CA GLY A 197 5.89 -43.69 -12.65
C GLY A 197 6.82 -42.56 -13.09
N PHE A 198 7.35 -42.60 -14.32
CA PHE A 198 8.18 -41.54 -14.89
C PHE A 198 7.38 -40.24 -15.12
N GLY A 199 6.14 -40.35 -15.61
CA GLY A 199 5.22 -39.22 -15.69
C GLY A 199 4.96 -38.58 -14.32
N ARG A 200 4.83 -39.41 -13.27
CA ARG A 200 4.63 -38.98 -11.88
C ARG A 200 5.86 -38.32 -11.26
N GLU A 201 7.07 -38.85 -11.44
CA GLU A 201 8.31 -38.20 -10.97
C GLU A 201 8.52 -36.85 -11.69
N LYS A 202 8.24 -36.77 -13.00
CA LYS A 202 8.27 -35.52 -13.77
C LYS A 202 7.26 -34.48 -13.26
N GLN A 203 6.10 -34.90 -12.76
CA GLN A 203 5.15 -34.01 -12.06
C GLN A 203 5.70 -33.57 -10.69
N MET A 204 6.23 -34.50 -9.88
CA MET A 204 6.78 -34.16 -8.56
C MET A 204 8.01 -33.25 -8.63
N ASP A 205 8.90 -33.42 -9.61
CA ASP A 205 10.01 -32.48 -9.82
C ASP A 205 9.54 -31.11 -10.33
N LYS A 206 8.50 -31.06 -11.19
CA LYS A 206 7.85 -29.78 -11.56
C LYS A 206 7.26 -29.08 -10.34
N GLN A 207 6.64 -29.83 -9.42
CA GLN A 207 6.12 -29.31 -8.15
C GLN A 207 7.24 -28.85 -7.21
N ARG A 208 8.27 -29.66 -6.96
CA ARG A 208 9.48 -29.31 -6.18
C ARG A 208 10.32 -28.18 -6.80
N LYS A 209 10.08 -27.80 -8.05
CA LYS A 209 10.63 -26.61 -8.71
C LYS A 209 9.70 -25.40 -8.63
N LYS A 210 8.41 -25.59 -8.37
CA LYS A 210 7.47 -24.52 -8.00
C LYS A 210 7.64 -24.14 -6.53
N GLU A 211 7.71 -25.13 -5.64
CA GLU A 211 7.95 -24.97 -4.19
C GLU A 211 9.25 -24.22 -3.93
N ARG A 212 10.40 -24.69 -4.44
CA ARG A 212 11.67 -23.94 -4.32
C ARG A 212 11.66 -22.54 -4.94
N LYS A 213 10.88 -22.30 -5.99
CA LYS A 213 10.71 -20.93 -6.55
C LYS A 213 9.76 -20.04 -5.74
N ILE A 214 8.99 -20.62 -4.83
CA ILE A 214 8.24 -19.88 -3.81
C ILE A 214 9.16 -19.63 -2.63
N GLU A 215 9.89 -20.64 -2.13
CA GLU A 215 10.90 -20.50 -1.08
C GLU A 215 11.96 -19.44 -1.43
N GLU A 216 12.60 -19.54 -2.61
CA GLU A 216 13.55 -18.54 -3.15
C GLU A 216 12.95 -17.13 -3.13
N LYS A 217 11.67 -16.97 -3.53
CA LYS A 217 10.96 -15.68 -3.53
C LYS A 217 10.53 -15.18 -2.14
N GLN A 218 10.25 -16.08 -1.19
CA GLN A 218 9.91 -15.68 0.17
C GLN A 218 11.17 -15.28 0.94
N LEU A 219 12.29 -15.98 0.73
CA LEU A 219 13.57 -15.62 1.33
C LEU A 219 14.06 -14.25 0.84
N GLU A 220 13.97 -14.02 -0.47
CA GLU A 220 14.24 -12.73 -1.13
C GLU A 220 13.33 -11.60 -0.58
N LYS A 221 12.03 -11.87 -0.40
CA LYS A 221 11.10 -10.93 0.28
C LYS A 221 11.41 -10.67 1.75
N VAL A 222 12.10 -11.58 2.45
CA VAL A 222 12.49 -11.40 3.86
C VAL A 222 13.78 -10.59 3.98
N ASP A 223 14.70 -10.71 3.02
CA ASP A 223 15.89 -9.87 2.93
C ASP A 223 15.55 -8.41 2.57
N GLN A 224 14.49 -8.19 1.78
CA GLN A 224 13.93 -6.88 1.41
C GLN A 224 13.20 -6.12 2.53
N LYS A 225 13.10 -6.67 3.76
CA LYS A 225 12.34 -6.06 4.86
C LYS A 225 13.14 -4.98 5.59
N SER A 226 12.57 -3.78 5.67
CA SER A 226 13.10 -2.59 6.37
C SER A 226 13.33 -2.87 7.85
N THR A 227 14.45 -2.38 8.39
CA THR A 227 14.67 -2.34 9.84
C THR A 227 13.72 -1.36 10.53
N THR A 228 13.60 -1.47 11.85
CA THR A 228 12.77 -0.59 12.68
C THR A 228 13.16 0.88 12.52
N LEU A 229 14.46 1.18 12.46
CA LEU A 229 14.98 2.55 12.29
C LEU A 229 14.68 3.12 10.89
N GLU A 230 14.85 2.34 9.83
CA GLU A 230 14.47 2.76 8.47
C GLU A 230 12.95 2.98 8.38
N SER A 231 12.17 2.14 9.05
CA SER A 231 10.71 2.29 9.15
C SER A 231 10.30 3.57 9.89
N THR A 232 11.00 3.91 10.99
CA THR A 232 10.84 5.20 11.68
C THR A 232 11.16 6.38 10.75
N PHE A 233 12.29 6.35 10.04
CA PHE A 233 12.65 7.44 9.11
C PHE A 233 11.66 7.58 7.95
N ASN A 234 11.14 6.48 7.42
CA ASN A 234 10.18 6.50 6.33
C ASN A 234 8.81 7.02 6.78
N MET A 235 8.30 6.55 7.93
CA MET A 235 7.05 7.06 8.51
C MET A 235 7.19 8.54 8.93
N ALA A 236 8.33 8.93 9.49
CA ALA A 236 8.63 10.32 9.82
C ALA A 236 8.69 11.21 8.58
N ASN A 237 9.33 10.79 7.47
CA ASN A 237 9.32 11.53 6.20
C ASN A 237 7.90 11.75 5.66
N ILE A 238 6.98 10.80 5.84
CA ILE A 238 5.59 10.95 5.39
C ILE A 238 4.86 12.02 6.21
N LEU A 239 4.96 11.94 7.54
CA LEU A 239 4.34 12.91 8.47
C LEU A 239 5.02 14.30 8.42
N MET A 240 6.33 14.36 8.20
CA MET A 240 7.08 15.56 7.85
C MET A 240 6.86 15.91 6.37
N GLY A 241 5.59 16.04 6.00
CA GLY A 241 5.13 16.46 4.68
C GLY A 241 5.10 17.98 4.54
N VAL A 242 4.55 18.45 3.41
CA VAL A 242 4.42 19.88 3.10
C VAL A 242 3.54 20.60 4.15
N GLY A 243 2.62 19.90 4.82
CA GLY A 243 1.81 20.45 5.92
C GLY A 243 2.61 21.05 7.08
N MET A 244 3.87 20.65 7.29
CA MET A 244 4.75 21.23 8.30
C MET A 244 5.05 22.72 8.06
N LEU A 245 4.97 23.19 6.81
CA LEU A 245 5.23 24.59 6.45
C LEU A 245 4.22 25.58 7.03
N GLY A 246 2.98 25.12 7.25
CA GLY A 246 1.88 25.93 7.79
C GLY A 246 1.82 25.95 9.32
N LEU A 247 2.71 25.27 10.03
CA LEU A 247 2.67 25.21 11.50
C LEU A 247 3.00 26.55 12.20
N PRO A 248 3.83 27.45 11.66
CA PRO A 248 3.89 28.82 12.17
C PRO A 248 2.57 29.56 11.98
N TYR A 249 1.86 29.33 10.87
CA TYR A 249 0.57 29.97 10.58
C TYR A 249 -0.55 29.46 11.50
N VAL A 250 -0.47 28.21 11.96
CA VAL A 250 -1.28 27.66 13.08
C VAL A 250 -1.11 28.47 14.36
N PHE A 251 0.12 28.86 14.68
CA PHE A 251 0.45 29.64 15.89
C PHE A 251 0.05 31.12 15.75
N HIS A 252 0.15 31.69 14.55
CA HIS A 252 -0.47 32.97 14.22
C HIS A 252 -2.00 32.92 14.40
N SER A 253 -2.66 31.93 13.79
CA SER A 253 -4.13 31.82 13.76
C SER A 253 -4.76 31.59 15.14
N ALA A 254 -4.17 30.74 15.98
CA ALA A 254 -4.72 30.34 17.28
C ALA A 254 -3.97 30.94 18.49
N GLY A 255 -2.94 31.75 18.25
CA GLY A 255 -2.00 32.23 19.26
C GLY A 255 -1.10 31.14 19.86
N TRP A 256 -0.09 31.55 20.61
CA TRP A 256 0.91 30.68 21.24
C TRP A 256 0.32 29.48 22.01
N ILE A 257 -0.70 29.72 22.84
CA ILE A 257 -1.35 28.68 23.65
C ILE A 257 -2.19 27.76 22.74
N GLY A 258 -3.02 28.35 21.86
CA GLY A 258 -3.91 27.58 20.99
C GLY A 258 -3.13 26.68 20.02
N GLY A 259 -2.14 27.23 19.31
CA GLY A 259 -1.28 26.47 18.40
C GLY A 259 -0.51 25.35 19.09
N THR A 260 0.04 25.60 20.28
CA THR A 260 0.75 24.58 21.08
C THR A 260 -0.19 23.46 21.53
N CYS A 261 -1.34 23.81 22.12
CA CYS A 261 -2.32 22.83 22.61
C CYS A 261 -2.93 21.99 21.47
N VAL A 262 -3.24 22.60 20.32
CA VAL A 262 -3.74 21.88 19.14
C VAL A 262 -2.67 20.95 18.57
N THR A 263 -1.42 21.42 18.40
CA THR A 263 -0.31 20.62 17.85
C THR A 263 0.00 19.40 18.71
N ILE A 264 0.15 19.58 20.03
CA ILE A 264 0.44 18.46 20.95
C ILE A 264 -0.79 17.55 21.08
N GLY A 265 -1.99 18.12 21.25
CA GLY A 265 -3.22 17.35 21.44
C GLY A 265 -3.55 16.47 20.23
N PHE A 266 -3.45 16.99 19.01
CA PHE A 266 -3.70 16.21 17.80
C PHE A 266 -2.59 15.19 17.54
N CYS A 267 -1.32 15.50 17.85
CA CYS A 267 -0.24 14.52 17.82
C CYS A 267 -0.50 13.33 18.78
N MET A 268 -0.98 13.59 20.00
CA MET A 268 -1.34 12.53 20.95
C MET A 268 -2.51 11.67 20.45
N ILE A 269 -3.51 12.27 19.80
CA ILE A 269 -4.62 11.55 19.17
C ILE A 269 -4.12 10.65 18.04
N THR A 270 -3.31 11.19 17.13
CA THR A 270 -2.82 10.45 15.94
C THR A 270 -1.82 9.35 16.28
N TRP A 271 -0.96 9.57 17.28
CA TRP A 271 -0.15 8.53 17.91
C TRP A 271 -1.04 7.41 18.48
N ARG A 272 -2.08 7.76 19.26
CA ARG A 272 -3.00 6.79 19.88
C ARG A 272 -3.79 5.97 18.86
N THR A 273 -4.19 6.56 17.74
CA THR A 273 -4.90 5.85 16.66
C THR A 273 -3.97 5.06 15.74
N SER A 274 -2.69 5.44 15.62
CA SER A 274 -1.67 4.60 14.98
C SER A 274 -1.44 3.28 15.74
N TYR A 275 -1.55 3.33 17.08
CA TYR A 275 -1.58 2.13 17.93
C TYR A 275 -2.80 1.24 17.68
N TYR A 276 -3.98 1.81 17.40
CA TYR A 276 -5.17 1.02 17.03
C TYR A 276 -4.94 0.28 15.71
N LEU A 277 -4.48 0.98 14.67
CA LEU A 277 -4.16 0.37 13.37
C LEU A 277 -3.16 -0.78 13.52
N GLY A 278 -2.09 -0.61 14.31
CA GLY A 278 -1.16 -1.70 14.61
C GLY A 278 -1.83 -2.94 15.22
N ARG A 279 -2.77 -2.75 16.15
CA ARG A 279 -3.51 -3.82 16.84
C ARG A 279 -4.56 -4.48 15.95
N GLU A 280 -5.18 -3.71 15.07
CA GLU A 280 -6.14 -4.18 14.07
C GLU A 280 -5.46 -5.02 12.99
N LEU A 281 -4.30 -4.58 12.49
CA LEU A 281 -3.41 -5.34 11.61
C LEU A 281 -2.88 -6.60 12.29
N ASN A 282 -2.54 -6.51 13.58
CA ASN A 282 -2.13 -7.64 14.42
C ASN A 282 -3.27 -8.65 14.68
N GLY A 283 -4.54 -8.21 14.56
CA GLY A 283 -5.74 -9.02 14.82
C GLY A 283 -6.07 -9.19 16.31
N ASP A 284 -5.54 -8.34 17.20
CA ASP A 284 -5.70 -8.48 18.65
C ASP A 284 -5.49 -7.12 19.36
N PRO A 285 -6.33 -6.73 20.35
CA PRO A 285 -6.21 -5.45 21.05
C PRO A 285 -5.02 -5.40 22.02
N ARG A 286 -4.38 -6.54 22.32
CA ARG A 286 -3.17 -6.60 23.15
C ARG A 286 -1.96 -6.06 22.38
N PRO A 287 -0.93 -5.50 23.08
CA PRO A 287 0.30 -5.00 22.47
C PRO A 287 0.94 -5.97 21.46
N VAL A 288 1.41 -5.43 20.33
CA VAL A 288 1.89 -6.21 19.17
C VAL A 288 3.12 -7.06 19.53
N HIS A 289 3.96 -6.54 20.42
CA HIS A 289 5.18 -7.20 20.89
C HIS A 289 4.96 -8.50 21.69
N LEU A 290 3.72 -8.83 22.06
CA LEU A 290 3.39 -10.09 22.74
C LEU A 290 3.25 -11.28 21.77
N PHE A 291 3.22 -11.03 20.46
CA PHE A 291 2.99 -12.04 19.42
C PHE A 291 4.23 -12.25 18.53
N ASP A 292 5.40 -12.39 19.17
CA ASP A 292 6.65 -12.80 18.52
C ASP A 292 6.61 -14.28 18.09
N ASP A 293 7.57 -14.73 17.29
CA ASP A 293 7.59 -16.07 16.67
C ASP A 293 7.67 -17.22 17.71
N ASP A 294 8.21 -16.96 18.89
CA ASP A 294 8.29 -17.89 20.04
C ASP A 294 7.03 -17.86 20.94
N SER A 295 5.97 -17.14 20.57
CA SER A 295 4.79 -16.90 21.42
C SER A 295 3.66 -17.89 21.21
N GLU A 296 3.32 -18.66 22.26
CA GLU A 296 2.13 -19.52 22.34
C GLU A 296 0.79 -18.73 22.37
N LEU A 297 0.81 -17.40 22.29
CA LEU A 297 -0.39 -16.56 22.34
C LEU A 297 -1.17 -16.57 21.02
N VAL A 298 -2.29 -17.28 21.01
CA VAL A 298 -3.28 -17.18 19.93
C VAL A 298 -3.88 -15.76 19.86
N ARG A 299 -3.92 -15.20 18.65
CA ARG A 299 -4.53 -13.92 18.28
C ARG A 299 -6.06 -14.06 18.18
N MET A 300 -6.83 -13.05 18.57
CA MET A 300 -8.30 -13.09 18.48
C MET A 300 -8.83 -13.18 17.04
N ARG A 301 -8.14 -12.54 16.08
CA ARG A 301 -8.47 -12.53 14.65
C ARG A 301 -7.24 -12.92 13.82
N LYS A 302 -7.45 -13.17 12.53
CA LYS A 302 -6.34 -13.30 11.57
C LYS A 302 -5.68 -11.92 11.36
N PRO A 303 -4.35 -11.85 11.20
CA PRO A 303 -3.70 -10.59 10.83
C PRO A 303 -4.25 -10.02 9.53
N LEU A 304 -4.45 -8.71 9.49
CA LEU A 304 -4.95 -7.98 8.34
C LEU A 304 -3.81 -7.30 7.58
N THR A 305 -4.02 -7.04 6.29
CA THR A 305 -2.97 -6.56 5.38
C THR A 305 -3.13 -5.12 4.94
N SER A 306 -4.29 -4.49 5.09
CA SER A 306 -4.54 -3.19 4.49
C SER A 306 -5.59 -2.35 5.19
N PHE A 307 -5.52 -1.03 4.94
CA PHE A 307 -6.49 -0.06 5.45
C PHE A 307 -7.93 -0.41 5.03
N PRO A 308 -8.21 -0.75 3.75
CA PRO A 308 -9.54 -1.23 3.36
C PRO A 308 -9.90 -2.60 3.94
N SER A 309 -8.93 -3.48 4.23
CA SER A 309 -9.21 -4.77 4.89
C SER A 309 -9.70 -4.60 6.34
N ILE A 310 -9.16 -3.64 7.09
CA ILE A 310 -9.65 -3.29 8.43
C ILE A 310 -11.12 -2.81 8.33
N ALA A 311 -11.43 -1.96 7.36
CA ALA A 311 -12.79 -1.48 7.13
C ALA A 311 -13.76 -2.61 6.74
N ARG A 312 -13.34 -3.53 5.86
CA ARG A 312 -14.11 -4.71 5.48
C ARG A 312 -14.38 -5.64 6.67
N GLU A 313 -13.38 -5.94 7.49
CA GLU A 313 -13.50 -6.82 8.67
C GLU A 313 -14.39 -6.21 9.78
N ALA A 314 -14.41 -4.88 9.91
CA ALA A 314 -15.22 -4.17 10.91
C ALA A 314 -16.66 -3.88 10.45
N PHE A 315 -16.84 -3.45 9.20
CA PHE A 315 -18.07 -2.83 8.68
C PHE A 315 -18.62 -3.48 7.39
N GLY A 316 -17.97 -4.52 6.86
CA GLY A 316 -18.31 -5.13 5.58
C GLY A 316 -17.95 -4.25 4.38
N ASP A 317 -18.30 -4.71 3.19
CA ASP A 317 -17.88 -4.07 1.93
C ASP A 317 -18.38 -2.63 1.79
N ASN A 318 -19.58 -2.29 2.28
CA ASN A 318 -20.08 -0.91 2.28
C ASN A 318 -19.15 0.06 3.04
N GLY A 319 -18.59 -0.37 4.18
CA GLY A 319 -17.62 0.43 4.93
C GLY A 319 -16.24 0.46 4.26
N CYS A 320 -15.85 -0.62 3.60
CA CYS A 320 -14.66 -0.67 2.76
C CYS A 320 -14.73 0.34 1.59
N TYR A 321 -15.84 0.37 0.86
CA TYR A 321 -16.07 1.33 -0.22
C TYR A 321 -16.07 2.77 0.31
N ALA A 322 -16.84 3.05 1.36
CA ALA A 322 -16.94 4.40 1.93
C ALA A 322 -15.58 4.95 2.40
N LEU A 323 -14.80 4.16 3.14
CA LEU A 323 -13.48 4.60 3.59
C LEU A 323 -12.49 4.77 2.42
N SER A 324 -12.50 3.84 1.46
CA SER A 324 -11.63 3.95 0.28
C SER A 324 -11.95 5.19 -0.54
N SER A 325 -13.22 5.57 -0.68
CA SER A 325 -13.62 6.82 -1.34
C SER A 325 -13.09 8.07 -0.63
N VAL A 326 -13.18 8.14 0.70
CA VAL A 326 -12.60 9.27 1.47
C VAL A 326 -11.08 9.30 1.34
N LEU A 327 -10.41 8.14 1.40
CA LEU A 327 -8.97 8.04 1.29
C LEU A 327 -8.44 8.43 -0.12
N TYR A 328 -9.11 8.02 -1.19
CA TYR A 328 -8.77 8.48 -2.54
C TYR A 328 -9.01 9.99 -2.72
N PHE A 329 -10.05 10.54 -2.07
CA PHE A 329 -10.29 11.98 -2.06
C PHE A 329 -9.20 12.73 -1.27
N GLU A 330 -8.76 12.22 -0.11
CA GLU A 330 -7.62 12.77 0.64
C GLU A 330 -6.35 12.83 -0.21
N LEU A 331 -5.98 11.71 -0.84
CA LEU A 331 -4.80 11.60 -1.70
C LEU A 331 -4.89 12.55 -2.92
N PHE A 332 -6.08 12.70 -3.52
CA PHE A 332 -6.32 13.66 -4.60
C PHE A 332 -6.18 15.11 -4.12
N SER A 333 -6.73 15.46 -2.96
CA SER A 333 -6.64 16.82 -2.41
C SER A 333 -5.21 17.18 -1.99
N CYS A 334 -4.41 16.22 -1.54
CA CYS A 334 -2.97 16.40 -1.33
C CYS A 334 -2.25 16.85 -2.61
N LEU A 335 -2.60 16.30 -3.79
CA LEU A 335 -2.02 16.73 -5.07
C LEU A 335 -2.34 18.21 -5.36
N SER A 336 -3.55 18.66 -5.03
CA SER A 336 -3.97 20.06 -5.18
C SER A 336 -3.20 20.99 -4.23
N ILE A 337 -2.99 20.59 -2.97
CA ILE A 337 -2.18 21.32 -1.98
C ILE A 337 -0.73 21.45 -2.45
N PHE A 338 -0.13 20.38 -2.98
CA PHE A 338 1.22 20.43 -3.54
C PHE A 338 1.29 21.32 -4.79
N PHE A 339 0.22 21.44 -5.58
CA PHE A 339 0.17 22.39 -6.70
C PHE A 339 0.15 23.86 -6.25
N VAL A 340 -0.64 24.21 -5.22
CA VAL A 340 -0.62 25.56 -4.64
C VAL A 340 0.79 25.88 -4.13
N SER A 341 1.35 24.99 -3.30
CA SER A 341 2.71 25.14 -2.78
C SER A 341 3.76 25.32 -3.89
N LEU A 342 3.68 24.57 -4.99
CA LEU A 342 4.57 24.77 -6.15
C LEU A 342 4.37 26.11 -6.85
N GLY A 343 3.14 26.58 -7.00
CA GLY A 343 2.83 27.88 -7.58
C GLY A 343 3.44 29.03 -6.77
N ASP A 344 3.34 28.96 -5.45
CA ASP A 344 3.83 30.02 -4.55
C ASP A 344 5.36 30.06 -4.52
N HIS A 345 6.04 28.92 -4.41
CA HIS A 345 7.52 28.89 -4.46
C HIS A 345 8.09 29.27 -5.84
N LEU A 346 7.37 28.98 -6.94
CA LEU A 346 7.75 29.47 -8.27
C LEU A 346 7.51 30.98 -8.40
N HIS A 347 6.46 31.52 -7.79
CA HIS A 347 6.22 32.96 -7.75
C HIS A 347 7.28 33.69 -6.92
N ALA A 348 7.71 33.13 -5.79
CA ALA A 348 8.77 33.64 -4.95
C ALA A 348 10.13 33.74 -5.70
N LEU A 349 10.45 32.77 -6.56
CA LEU A 349 11.65 32.83 -7.42
C LEU A 349 11.54 33.82 -8.59
N PHE A 350 10.32 34.12 -9.06
CA PHE A 350 10.07 34.86 -10.29
C PHE A 350 8.90 35.88 -10.14
N PRO A 351 8.98 36.82 -9.19
CA PRO A 351 7.85 37.72 -8.86
C PRO A 351 7.45 38.61 -10.03
N ASP A 352 8.41 39.11 -10.80
CA ASP A 352 8.20 39.99 -11.96
C ASP A 352 7.52 39.31 -13.16
N VAL A 353 7.49 37.98 -13.20
CA VAL A 353 7.09 37.22 -14.41
C VAL A 353 5.58 37.06 -14.50
N SER A 354 4.91 36.67 -13.41
CA SER A 354 3.44 36.55 -13.34
C SER A 354 2.94 36.27 -11.92
N GLN A 355 1.67 36.58 -11.63
CA GLN A 355 0.98 36.24 -10.37
C GLN A 355 1.01 34.74 -10.05
N SER A 356 1.00 34.34 -8.76
CA SER A 356 1.02 32.93 -8.31
C SER A 356 0.11 31.98 -9.12
N LYS A 357 -1.15 32.36 -9.42
CA LYS A 357 -2.08 31.54 -10.24
C LYS A 357 -1.53 31.10 -11.60
N HIS A 358 -0.71 31.94 -12.25
CA HIS A 358 -0.04 31.59 -13.50
C HIS A 358 1.17 30.68 -13.25
N MET A 359 1.90 30.88 -12.14
CA MET A 359 2.96 29.98 -11.71
C MET A 359 2.44 28.59 -11.29
N THR A 360 1.22 28.47 -10.75
CA THR A 360 0.51 27.19 -10.58
C THR A 360 0.35 26.46 -11.93
N ILE A 361 0.07 27.20 -13.01
CA ILE A 361 -0.03 26.65 -14.37
C ILE A 361 1.37 26.30 -14.93
N VAL A 362 2.43 27.03 -14.57
CA VAL A 362 3.81 26.63 -14.89
C VAL A 362 4.19 25.33 -14.15
N ALA A 363 3.80 25.17 -12.89
CA ALA A 363 4.05 23.97 -12.09
C ALA A 363 3.50 22.70 -12.76
N PHE A 364 2.38 22.77 -13.48
CA PHE A 364 1.84 21.63 -14.25
C PHE A 364 2.87 21.03 -15.21
N PHE A 365 3.61 21.86 -15.94
CA PHE A 365 4.62 21.40 -16.89
C PHE A 365 5.88 20.81 -16.21
N LEU A 366 6.16 21.20 -14.97
CA LEU A 366 7.22 20.58 -14.14
C LEU A 366 6.77 19.25 -13.53
N VAL A 367 5.49 19.14 -13.15
CA VAL A 367 4.92 17.98 -12.46
C VAL A 367 4.52 16.86 -13.41
N VAL A 368 4.02 17.15 -14.62
CA VAL A 368 3.62 16.09 -15.59
C VAL A 368 4.73 15.06 -15.86
N PRO A 369 6.00 15.45 -16.11
CA PRO A 369 7.10 14.50 -16.29
C PRO A 369 7.37 13.61 -15.07
N SER A 370 7.13 14.09 -13.85
CA SER A 370 7.36 13.31 -12.61
C SER A 370 6.15 12.47 -12.22
N GLY A 371 4.93 13.01 -12.32
CA GLY A 371 3.68 12.30 -12.06
C GLY A 371 3.42 11.13 -13.02
N LEU A 372 4.00 11.15 -14.23
CA LEU A 372 3.97 10.04 -15.17
C LEU A 372 5.02 8.94 -14.92
N LEU A 373 5.86 9.06 -13.88
CA LEU A 373 6.89 8.06 -13.59
C LEU A 373 6.30 6.74 -13.07
N ARG A 374 6.66 5.65 -13.75
CA ARG A 374 6.25 4.28 -13.41
C ARG A 374 7.35 3.44 -12.74
N THR A 375 8.59 3.93 -12.68
CA THR A 375 9.76 3.16 -12.23
C THR A 375 10.01 3.32 -10.73
N PRO A 376 9.86 2.27 -9.90
CA PRO A 376 10.08 2.37 -8.45
C PRO A 376 11.49 2.83 -8.08
N LYS A 377 12.50 2.54 -8.92
CA LYS A 377 13.88 3.03 -8.79
C LYS A 377 13.94 4.56 -8.68
N LEU A 378 13.16 5.26 -9.50
CA LEU A 378 13.20 6.73 -9.55
C LEU A 378 12.33 7.37 -8.46
N LEU A 379 11.20 6.74 -8.10
CA LEU A 379 10.43 7.12 -6.91
C LEU A 379 11.27 6.97 -5.62
N SER A 380 12.15 5.96 -5.55
CA SER A 380 13.13 5.79 -4.46
C SER A 380 14.05 6.99 -4.33
N TYR A 381 14.67 7.44 -5.44
CA TYR A 381 15.56 8.59 -5.44
C TYR A 381 14.82 9.91 -5.15
N LEU A 382 13.61 10.09 -5.71
CA LEU A 382 12.76 11.26 -5.39
C LEU A 382 12.38 11.29 -3.90
N SER A 383 12.04 10.15 -3.29
CA SER A 383 11.77 10.08 -1.85
C SER A 383 12.99 10.47 -1.01
N ALA A 384 14.19 9.97 -1.36
CA ALA A 384 15.42 10.35 -0.69
C ALA A 384 15.76 11.84 -0.83
N VAL A 385 15.61 12.41 -2.04
CA VAL A 385 15.81 13.86 -2.30
C VAL A 385 14.80 14.71 -1.53
N GLY A 386 13.51 14.35 -1.56
CA GLY A 386 12.47 15.03 -0.80
C GLY A 386 12.67 14.95 0.72
N THR A 387 13.18 13.82 1.23
CA THR A 387 13.55 13.67 2.64
C THR A 387 14.69 14.62 3.02
N PHE A 388 15.77 14.63 2.23
CA PHE A 388 16.92 15.50 2.45
C PHE A 388 16.52 16.99 2.41
N ALA A 389 15.72 17.38 1.42
CA ALA A 389 15.22 18.74 1.28
C ALA A 389 14.32 19.15 2.46
N THR A 390 13.41 18.26 2.90
CA THR A 390 12.59 18.48 4.11
C THR A 390 13.47 18.73 5.35
N VAL A 391 14.50 17.89 5.58
CA VAL A 391 15.42 18.06 6.71
C VAL A 391 16.23 19.35 6.61
N ALA A 392 16.70 19.73 5.42
CA ALA A 392 17.40 20.98 5.19
C ALA A 392 16.54 22.20 5.51
N VAL A 393 15.24 22.15 5.21
CA VAL A 393 14.27 23.24 5.46
C VAL A 393 13.93 23.35 6.95
N VAL A 394 13.73 22.24 7.65
CA VAL A 394 13.57 22.23 9.12
C VAL A 394 14.80 22.85 9.79
N LEU A 395 15.99 22.49 9.34
CA LEU A 395 17.24 23.06 9.84
C LEU A 395 17.38 24.55 9.48
N SER A 396 17.00 25.00 8.29
CA SER A 396 17.11 26.41 7.90
C SER A 396 16.17 27.32 8.70
N VAL A 397 14.95 26.88 9.00
CA VAL A 397 14.02 27.63 9.88
C VAL A 397 14.62 27.78 11.28
N VAL A 398 15.05 26.68 11.91
CA VAL A 398 15.58 26.69 13.28
C VAL A 398 16.89 27.48 13.37
N LEU A 399 17.81 27.33 12.42
CA LEU A 399 19.07 28.08 12.39
C LEU A 399 18.85 29.58 12.13
N SER A 400 17.85 29.96 11.33
CA SER A 400 17.49 31.36 11.10
C SER A 400 16.93 32.02 12.35
N ALA A 401 16.05 31.33 13.09
CA ALA A 401 15.52 31.82 14.36
C ALA A 401 16.62 31.97 15.42
N LEU A 402 17.52 30.98 15.55
CA LEU A 402 18.67 31.08 16.44
C LEU A 402 19.60 32.25 16.06
N ALA A 403 19.84 32.48 14.76
CA ALA A 403 20.62 33.62 14.29
C ALA A 403 19.94 34.97 14.58
N LEU A 404 18.60 35.04 14.53
CA LEU A 404 17.84 36.24 14.91
C LEU A 404 17.99 36.53 16.42
N ILE A 405 17.76 35.52 17.28
CA ILE A 405 17.89 35.63 18.74
C ILE A 405 19.29 36.13 19.13
N ILE A 406 20.34 35.61 18.49
CA ILE A 406 21.73 36.03 18.74
C ILE A 406 21.99 37.47 18.26
N LYS A 407 21.43 37.89 17.11
CA LYS A 407 21.60 39.25 16.57
C LYS A 407 20.92 40.33 17.42
N VAL A 408 19.72 40.06 17.93
CA VAL A 408 18.91 41.01 18.71
C VAL A 408 19.30 41.00 20.21
N GLY A 409 20.25 40.14 20.60
CA GLY A 409 20.78 40.10 21.98
C GLY A 409 19.79 39.62 23.04
N GLY A 410 18.61 39.16 22.63
CA GLY A 410 17.52 38.75 23.52
C GLY A 410 16.53 39.85 23.92
N GLU A 411 16.62 41.05 23.34
CA GLU A 411 15.49 41.99 23.41
C GLU A 411 14.31 41.44 22.60
N VAL A 412 13.09 41.59 23.14
CA VAL A 412 11.88 40.93 22.61
C VAL A 412 11.21 41.74 21.50
N ASP A 413 11.53 43.03 21.40
CA ASP A 413 10.90 43.96 20.47
C ASP A 413 11.53 43.89 19.06
N ASN A 414 11.12 42.86 18.31
CA ASN A 414 11.36 42.75 16.87
C ASN A 414 10.38 43.62 16.05
N GLY A 415 9.54 44.46 16.67
CA GLY A 415 8.43 45.15 15.99
C GLY A 415 7.36 44.22 15.41
N ARG A 416 7.20 43.01 15.98
CA ARG A 416 6.20 42.00 15.59
C ARG A 416 5.11 41.89 16.65
N GLU A 417 3.86 41.71 16.25
CA GLU A 417 2.77 41.38 17.16
C GLU A 417 2.63 39.87 17.39
N TYR A 418 2.23 39.49 18.60
CA TYR A 418 2.04 38.08 18.98
C TYR A 418 0.73 37.89 19.73
N GLN A 419 -0.10 36.96 19.26
CA GLN A 419 -1.33 36.55 19.93
C GLN A 419 -1.03 35.45 20.94
N LEU A 420 -1.50 35.61 22.18
CA LEU A 420 -1.35 34.57 23.21
C LEU A 420 -2.33 33.42 22.99
N TYR A 421 -3.56 33.75 22.58
CA TYR A 421 -4.64 32.81 22.26
C TYR A 421 -5.69 33.52 21.40
N SER A 422 -6.22 32.84 20.38
CA SER A 422 -7.38 33.26 19.60
C SER A 422 -8.36 32.10 19.47
N SER A 423 -9.64 32.33 19.76
CA SER A 423 -10.71 31.34 19.56
C SER A 423 -11.07 31.15 18.10
N ASP A 424 -10.87 32.19 17.28
CA ASP A 424 -11.56 32.31 16.01
C ASP A 424 -10.77 31.65 14.87
N GLY A 425 -9.43 31.62 15.01
CA GLY A 425 -8.55 30.81 14.16
C GLY A 425 -8.33 29.37 14.64
N LEU A 426 -8.92 28.92 15.78
CA LEU A 426 -8.82 27.52 16.21
C LEU A 426 -9.34 26.50 15.18
N PRO A 427 -10.46 26.72 14.46
CA PRO A 427 -10.93 25.82 13.41
C PRO A 427 -9.91 25.67 12.27
N LEU A 428 -9.36 26.79 11.81
CA LEU A 428 -8.35 26.86 10.77
C LEU A 428 -7.09 26.08 11.19
N ALA A 429 -6.59 26.39 12.39
CA ALA A 429 -5.45 25.74 13.04
C ALA A 429 -5.65 24.23 13.26
N LEU A 430 -6.81 23.80 13.76
CA LEU A 430 -7.17 22.39 13.95
C LEU A 430 -7.07 21.60 12.64
N GLY A 431 -7.54 22.17 11.54
CA GLY A 431 -7.43 21.53 10.23
C GLY A 431 -6.01 21.45 9.70
N ILE A 432 -5.22 22.53 9.79
CA ILE A 432 -3.84 22.54 9.28
C ILE A 432 -2.97 21.54 10.06
N VAL A 433 -3.12 21.50 11.39
CA VAL A 433 -2.48 20.48 12.23
C VAL A 433 -2.99 19.08 11.88
N ALA A 434 -4.30 18.91 11.65
CA ALA A 434 -4.85 17.62 11.27
C ALA A 434 -4.22 17.09 9.97
N TYR A 435 -4.13 17.93 8.94
CA TYR A 435 -3.43 17.63 7.69
C TYR A 435 -1.92 17.35 7.90
N CYS A 436 -1.26 18.12 8.76
CA CYS A 436 0.16 17.91 9.08
C CYS A 436 0.45 16.55 9.75
N PHE A 437 -0.53 15.96 10.44
CA PHE A 437 -0.44 14.59 10.97
C PHE A 437 -1.26 13.57 10.14
N SER A 438 -1.58 13.88 8.87
CA SER A 438 -2.11 12.88 7.94
C SER A 438 -1.01 11.89 7.55
N GLY A 439 -1.39 10.61 7.49
CA GLY A 439 -0.45 9.53 7.19
C GLY A 439 -0.97 8.12 7.48
N HIS A 440 -2.07 7.98 8.24
CA HIS A 440 -2.58 6.69 8.75
C HIS A 440 -2.81 5.62 7.68
N ALA A 441 -3.15 6.03 6.45
CA ALA A 441 -3.22 5.15 5.29
C ALA A 441 -1.94 4.34 5.02
N ILE A 442 -0.76 4.86 5.40
CA ILE A 442 0.53 4.21 5.21
C ILE A 442 0.88 3.16 6.26
N VAL A 443 0.26 3.24 7.43
CA VAL A 443 0.59 2.43 8.60
C VAL A 443 0.55 0.91 8.30
N PRO A 444 -0.43 0.36 7.55
CA PRO A 444 -0.41 -1.04 7.11
C PRO A 444 0.81 -1.42 6.27
N SER A 445 1.26 -0.53 5.41
CA SER A 445 2.40 -0.81 4.51
C SER A 445 3.73 -0.76 5.24
N ILE A 446 3.91 0.20 6.16
CA ILE A 446 5.06 0.25 7.08
C ILE A 446 5.08 -1.01 7.97
N HIS A 447 3.96 -1.36 8.60
CA HIS A 447 3.84 -2.57 9.44
C HIS A 447 4.20 -3.86 8.66
N GLN A 448 3.92 -3.91 7.35
CA GLN A 448 4.29 -5.02 6.49
C GLN A 448 5.76 -5.03 6.06
N SER A 449 6.36 -3.88 5.75
CA SER A 449 7.76 -3.78 5.33
C SER A 449 8.71 -4.04 6.50
N MET A 450 8.31 -3.76 7.75
CA MET A 450 9.10 -4.01 8.95
C MET A 450 9.62 -5.46 9.05
N LYS A 451 10.92 -5.60 9.33
CA LYS A 451 11.60 -6.88 9.58
C LYS A 451 11.15 -7.55 10.88
N ARG A 452 10.75 -6.75 11.87
CA ARG A 452 10.20 -7.19 13.16
C ARG A 452 8.92 -6.42 13.51
N PRO A 453 7.73 -6.84 13.02
CA PRO A 453 6.45 -6.17 13.33
C PRO A 453 6.16 -6.06 14.84
N GLN A 454 6.77 -6.92 15.66
CA GLN A 454 6.77 -6.87 17.11
C GLN A 454 7.26 -5.50 17.66
N GLU A 455 8.16 -4.83 16.95
CA GLU A 455 8.71 -3.52 17.32
C GLU A 455 7.85 -2.35 16.79
N PHE A 456 6.72 -2.60 16.14
CA PHE A 456 5.87 -1.57 15.51
C PHE A 456 5.44 -0.47 16.50
N GLU A 457 5.01 -0.82 17.71
CA GLU A 457 4.60 0.16 18.73
C GLU A 457 5.79 1.11 19.08
N ARG A 458 7.01 0.58 19.19
CA ARG A 458 8.23 1.39 19.43
C ARG A 458 8.63 2.25 18.21
N MET A 459 8.38 1.76 17.00
CA MET A 459 8.60 2.51 15.76
C MET A 459 7.64 3.72 15.69
N ILE A 460 6.37 3.53 16.08
CA ILE A 460 5.38 4.61 16.22
C ILE A 460 5.81 5.61 17.31
N ASP A 461 6.24 5.16 18.49
CA ASP A 461 6.76 6.04 19.55
C ASP A 461 7.91 6.93 19.07
N ALA A 462 8.94 6.31 18.48
CA ALA A 462 10.10 7.01 17.95
C ALA A 462 9.72 7.99 16.81
N THR A 463 8.77 7.59 15.96
CA THR A 463 8.29 8.44 14.86
C THR A 463 7.57 9.68 15.39
N TYR A 464 6.53 9.52 16.20
CA TYR A 464 5.74 10.67 16.68
C TYR A 464 6.58 11.56 17.61
N GLY A 465 7.55 11.02 18.36
CA GLY A 465 8.51 11.81 19.12
C GLY A 465 9.39 12.71 18.23
N VAL A 466 9.94 12.19 17.14
CA VAL A 466 10.73 12.98 16.17
C VAL A 466 9.87 13.99 15.44
N VAL A 467 8.70 13.56 14.92
CA VAL A 467 7.77 14.43 14.18
C VAL A 467 7.30 15.57 15.06
N LEU A 468 6.83 15.31 16.30
CA LEU A 468 6.37 16.36 17.21
C LEU A 468 7.48 17.36 17.56
N LEU A 469 8.71 16.88 17.78
CA LEU A 469 9.85 17.75 18.04
C LEU A 469 10.12 18.67 16.83
N SER A 470 10.14 18.15 15.61
CA SER A 470 10.28 18.96 14.40
C SER A 470 9.11 19.92 14.18
N CYS A 471 7.87 19.48 14.40
CA CYS A 471 6.67 20.31 14.31
C CYS A 471 6.75 21.51 15.27
N ILE A 472 7.03 21.28 16.55
CA ILE A 472 7.13 22.34 17.56
C ILE A 472 8.32 23.25 17.29
N LEU A 473 9.48 22.71 16.89
CA LEU A 473 10.66 23.52 16.55
C LEU A 473 10.38 24.46 15.37
N VAL A 474 9.77 23.98 14.28
CA VAL A 474 9.41 24.80 13.12
C VAL A 474 8.34 25.83 13.50
N ALA A 475 7.27 25.41 14.19
CA ALA A 475 6.17 26.28 14.58
C ALA A 475 6.63 27.45 15.48
N VAL A 476 7.37 27.13 16.55
CA VAL A 476 7.87 28.13 17.51
C VAL A 476 8.91 29.03 16.88
N SER A 477 9.86 28.45 16.11
CA SER A 477 10.91 29.24 15.44
C SER A 477 10.33 30.19 14.40
N GLY A 478 9.39 29.71 13.58
CA GLY A 478 8.73 30.52 12.56
C GLY A 478 7.86 31.61 13.16
N TYR A 479 6.98 31.28 14.10
CA TYR A 479 6.10 32.31 14.69
C TYR A 479 6.92 33.35 15.48
N TYR A 480 8.02 32.96 16.14
CA TYR A 480 8.93 33.91 16.79
C TYR A 480 9.69 34.83 15.81
N MET A 481 9.98 34.38 14.58
CA MET A 481 10.65 35.23 13.58
C MET A 481 9.73 36.27 12.95
N PHE A 482 8.45 35.92 12.76
CA PHE A 482 7.55 36.64 11.86
C PHE A 482 6.32 37.25 12.56
N GLY A 483 5.83 36.65 13.65
CA GLY A 483 4.64 37.13 14.37
C GLY A 483 3.40 37.17 13.48
N ASP A 484 2.80 38.34 13.36
CA ASP A 484 1.68 38.68 12.49
C ASP A 484 2.01 38.60 10.97
N ASP A 485 3.28 38.77 10.57
CA ASP A 485 3.75 38.62 9.18
C ASP A 485 4.02 37.14 8.78
N VAL A 486 3.42 36.15 9.45
CA VAL A 486 3.51 34.75 9.03
C VAL A 486 2.57 34.50 7.84
N GLU A 487 3.17 34.10 6.72
CA GLU A 487 2.48 33.63 5.53
C GLU A 487 1.93 32.20 5.71
N ASP A 488 1.02 31.80 4.82
CA ASP A 488 0.45 30.45 4.69
C ASP A 488 1.53 29.33 4.74
N GLN A 489 2.75 29.63 4.29
CA GLN A 489 3.91 28.75 4.25
C GLN A 489 5.17 29.50 4.75
N ILE A 490 5.80 29.01 5.82
CA ILE A 490 6.98 29.64 6.46
C ILE A 490 8.16 29.94 5.52
N THR A 491 8.29 29.16 4.45
CA THR A 491 9.33 29.31 3.43
C THR A 491 9.12 30.53 2.53
N ILE A 492 7.88 31.02 2.41
CA ILE A 492 7.57 32.28 1.71
C ILE A 492 7.96 33.47 2.58
N SER A 493 7.60 33.48 3.87
CA SER A 493 8.07 34.50 4.83
C SER A 493 9.61 34.59 4.92
N LEU A 494 10.29 33.44 4.85
CA LEU A 494 11.76 33.39 4.80
C LEU A 494 12.34 34.10 3.56
N GLU A 495 11.81 33.86 2.36
CA GLU A 495 12.25 34.55 1.14
C GLU A 495 11.95 36.06 1.22
N GLN A 496 10.73 36.44 1.65
CA GLN A 496 10.31 37.84 1.79
C GLN A 496 11.20 38.68 2.72
N GLN A 497 11.68 38.11 3.83
CA GLN A 497 12.58 38.81 4.76
C GLN A 497 14.01 38.97 4.21
N SER A 498 14.39 38.25 3.15
CA SER A 498 15.72 38.36 2.54
C SER A 498 15.82 39.56 1.60
N GLU A 499 16.06 40.75 2.16
CA GLU A 499 16.30 42.01 1.40
C GLU A 499 17.42 41.92 0.35
N ASN A 500 18.25 40.86 0.39
CA ASN A 500 18.97 40.36 -0.77
C ASN A 500 18.63 38.88 -0.95
N SER A 501 18.01 38.51 -2.09
CA SER A 501 17.74 37.13 -2.52
C SER A 501 19.05 36.37 -2.84
N GLY A 502 19.81 36.07 -1.79
CA GLY A 502 21.12 35.42 -1.89
C GLY A 502 21.00 33.98 -2.38
N LEU A 503 22.10 33.45 -2.93
CA LEU A 503 22.20 32.09 -3.47
C LEU A 503 21.72 30.99 -2.49
N LEU A 504 21.78 31.25 -1.19
CA LEU A 504 21.28 30.35 -0.15
C LEU A 504 19.75 30.30 -0.09
N MET A 505 19.05 31.45 -0.21
CA MET A 505 17.59 31.50 -0.11
C MET A 505 16.94 30.92 -1.37
N SER A 506 17.39 31.36 -2.54
CA SER A 506 16.97 30.73 -3.81
C SER A 506 17.25 29.21 -3.81
N GLY A 507 18.36 28.78 -3.19
CA GLY A 507 18.66 27.36 -2.98
C GLY A 507 17.64 26.62 -2.10
N LEU A 508 17.16 27.25 -1.02
CA LEU A 508 16.08 26.70 -0.18
C LEU A 508 14.76 26.64 -0.96
N THR A 509 14.40 27.68 -1.70
CA THR A 509 13.17 27.73 -2.51
C THR A 509 13.20 26.69 -3.65
N TRP A 510 14.36 26.39 -4.24
CA TRP A 510 14.54 25.24 -5.12
C TRP A 510 14.43 23.88 -4.41
N LEU A 511 14.94 23.74 -3.18
CA LEU A 511 14.73 22.53 -2.37
C LEU A 511 13.25 22.34 -2.01
N MET A 512 12.48 23.41 -1.84
CA MET A 512 11.03 23.35 -1.65
C MET A 512 10.29 22.85 -2.89
N ILE A 513 10.62 23.37 -4.07
CA ILE A 513 10.08 22.90 -5.35
C ILE A 513 10.39 21.40 -5.54
N LEU A 514 11.63 20.96 -5.25
CA LEU A 514 12.01 19.55 -5.30
C LEU A 514 11.24 18.69 -4.27
N THR A 515 10.98 19.23 -3.07
CA THR A 515 10.18 18.55 -2.04
C THR A 515 8.76 18.34 -2.52
N ALA A 516 8.09 19.38 -3.00
CA ALA A 516 6.70 19.29 -3.46
C ALA A 516 6.55 18.40 -4.71
N ILE A 517 7.47 18.47 -5.68
CA ILE A 517 7.52 17.53 -6.83
C ILE A 517 7.67 16.07 -6.35
N SER A 518 8.52 15.83 -5.34
CA SER A 518 8.75 14.48 -4.81
C SER A 518 7.54 13.94 -4.06
N LYS A 519 6.95 14.74 -3.14
CA LYS A 519 5.74 14.36 -2.39
C LYS A 519 4.55 14.16 -3.36
N PHE A 520 4.36 15.04 -4.35
CA PHE A 520 3.36 14.86 -5.42
C PHE A 520 3.54 13.51 -6.13
N THR A 521 4.75 13.23 -6.63
CA THR A 521 5.02 12.02 -7.40
C THR A 521 4.74 10.74 -6.59
N LEU A 522 5.10 10.74 -5.31
CA LEU A 522 4.82 9.64 -4.41
C LEU A 522 3.33 9.49 -4.10
N THR A 523 2.62 10.57 -3.77
CA THR A 523 1.18 10.57 -3.45
C THR A 523 0.29 10.22 -4.66
N MET A 524 0.71 10.60 -5.86
CA MET A 524 0.03 10.26 -7.11
C MET A 524 0.11 8.75 -7.38
N PHE A 525 1.22 8.09 -7.03
CA PHE A 525 1.47 6.67 -7.34
C PHE A 525 0.39 5.68 -6.83
N PRO A 526 -0.03 5.63 -5.55
CA PRO A 526 -1.13 4.76 -5.10
C PRO A 526 -2.49 5.21 -5.64
N LEU A 527 -2.68 6.50 -5.90
CA LEU A 527 -3.94 7.04 -6.40
C LEU A 527 -4.21 6.51 -7.81
N ALA A 528 -3.21 6.60 -8.70
CA ALA A 528 -3.29 6.02 -10.04
C ALA A 528 -3.45 4.49 -10.00
N LEU A 529 -2.73 3.76 -9.14
CA LEU A 529 -2.91 2.30 -9.00
C LEU A 529 -4.33 1.93 -8.54
N GLY A 530 -4.92 2.71 -7.63
CA GLY A 530 -6.31 2.53 -7.21
C GLY A 530 -7.31 2.70 -8.36
N PHE A 531 -7.13 3.70 -9.21
CA PHE A 531 -7.94 3.88 -10.42
C PHE A 531 -7.64 2.82 -11.51
N GLU A 532 -6.37 2.42 -11.69
CA GLU A 532 -5.97 1.37 -12.64
C GLU A 532 -6.65 0.04 -12.30
N GLU A 533 -6.69 -0.36 -11.02
CA GLU A 533 -7.33 -1.61 -10.60
C GLU A 533 -8.86 -1.57 -10.75
N ILE A 534 -9.51 -0.40 -10.58
CA ILE A 534 -10.94 -0.21 -10.87
C ILE A 534 -11.23 -0.39 -12.37
N LEU A 535 -10.35 0.08 -13.27
CA LEU A 535 -10.53 -0.05 -14.72
C LEU A 535 -10.03 -1.39 -15.29
N THR A 536 -9.17 -2.11 -14.57
CA THR A 536 -8.63 -3.43 -14.98
C THR A 536 -9.72 -4.47 -15.22
N GLY A 537 -10.81 -4.44 -14.43
CA GLY A 537 -11.97 -5.34 -14.60
C GLY A 537 -12.79 -5.08 -15.88
N VAL A 538 -12.49 -4.03 -16.65
CA VAL A 538 -13.27 -3.59 -17.82
C VAL A 538 -12.49 -3.75 -19.15
N LEU A 539 -11.16 -3.82 -19.12
CA LEU A 539 -10.31 -3.64 -20.30
C LEU A 539 -9.49 -4.90 -20.67
N PRO A 540 -9.72 -5.51 -21.85
CA PRO A 540 -9.17 -6.83 -22.18
C PRO A 540 -7.76 -6.83 -22.80
N SER A 541 -6.97 -5.75 -22.69
CA SER A 541 -5.62 -5.72 -23.31
C SER A 541 -4.60 -4.80 -22.64
N ASP A 542 -3.36 -5.30 -22.53
CA ASP A 542 -2.21 -4.60 -21.90
C ASP A 542 -1.94 -3.21 -22.49
N LEU A 543 -2.06 -3.04 -23.82
CA LEU A 543 -1.86 -1.75 -24.49
C LEU A 543 -2.97 -0.74 -24.17
N ALA A 544 -4.21 -1.19 -23.99
CA ALA A 544 -5.29 -0.30 -23.54
C ALA A 544 -5.04 0.15 -22.10
N MET A 545 -4.59 -0.76 -21.22
CA MET A 545 -4.22 -0.42 -19.83
C MET A 545 -3.10 0.62 -19.78
N GLU A 546 -2.05 0.50 -20.59
CA GLU A 546 -0.94 1.45 -20.56
C GLU A 546 -1.35 2.88 -21.03
N VAL A 547 -2.25 2.97 -22.02
CA VAL A 547 -2.83 4.24 -22.45
C VAL A 547 -3.78 4.80 -21.39
N VAL A 548 -4.65 3.96 -20.82
CA VAL A 548 -5.64 4.35 -19.81
C VAL A 548 -4.98 4.82 -18.51
N ASP A 549 -3.93 4.15 -18.04
CA ASP A 549 -3.12 4.62 -16.91
C ASP A 549 -2.56 6.03 -17.18
N SER A 550 -2.03 6.27 -18.38
CA SER A 550 -1.50 7.58 -18.77
C SER A 550 -2.59 8.65 -18.79
N VAL A 551 -3.78 8.33 -19.31
CA VAL A 551 -4.94 9.23 -19.35
C VAL A 551 -5.45 9.52 -17.94
N VAL A 552 -5.63 8.50 -17.10
CA VAL A 552 -6.04 8.64 -15.69
C VAL A 552 -5.07 9.56 -14.94
N LYS A 553 -3.76 9.33 -15.07
CA LYS A 553 -2.74 10.18 -14.46
C LYS A 553 -2.83 11.63 -14.95
N ILE A 554 -2.90 11.87 -16.26
CA ILE A 554 -3.04 13.22 -16.82
C ILE A 554 -4.33 13.90 -16.35
N SER A 555 -5.45 13.18 -16.29
CA SER A 555 -6.71 13.69 -15.75
C SER A 555 -6.60 14.06 -14.27
N LEU A 556 -6.01 13.22 -13.41
CA LEU A 556 -5.82 13.52 -11.99
C LEU A 556 -4.92 14.74 -11.76
N ILE A 557 -3.84 14.87 -12.55
CA ILE A 557 -2.93 16.03 -12.52
C ILE A 557 -3.68 17.30 -12.99
N PHE A 558 -4.52 17.21 -14.03
CA PHE A 558 -5.31 18.35 -14.52
C PHE A 558 -6.43 18.77 -13.56
N LEU A 559 -7.15 17.81 -12.95
CA LEU A 559 -8.20 18.12 -11.96
C LEU A 559 -7.61 18.72 -10.67
N SER A 560 -6.44 18.26 -10.21
CA SER A 560 -5.79 18.83 -9.02
C SER A 560 -5.21 20.23 -9.29
N LEU A 561 -4.69 20.48 -10.50
CA LEU A 561 -4.36 21.83 -10.97
C LEU A 561 -5.59 22.76 -10.95
N ALA A 562 -6.74 22.29 -11.45
CA ALA A 562 -7.95 23.10 -11.47
C ALA A 562 -8.39 23.51 -10.06
N VAL A 563 -8.38 22.58 -9.10
CA VAL A 563 -8.68 22.87 -7.68
C VAL A 563 -7.69 23.91 -7.11
N ALA A 564 -6.39 23.76 -7.37
CA ALA A 564 -5.36 24.69 -6.91
C ALA A 564 -5.53 26.12 -7.47
N VAL A 565 -5.96 26.27 -8.73
CA VAL A 565 -6.21 27.59 -9.36
C VAL A 565 -7.48 28.26 -8.82
N PHE A 566 -8.50 27.48 -8.44
CA PHE A 566 -9.72 28.00 -7.81
C PHE A 566 -9.53 28.36 -6.32
N PHE A 567 -8.75 27.57 -5.58
CA PHE A 567 -8.51 27.75 -4.14
C PHE A 567 -7.01 27.94 -3.82
N PRO A 568 -6.40 29.08 -4.20
CA PRO A 568 -4.97 29.33 -4.09
C PRO A 568 -4.55 29.79 -2.67
N SER A 569 -5.09 29.16 -1.62
CA SER A 569 -4.56 29.29 -0.26
C SER A 569 -4.18 27.90 0.23
N PHE A 570 -2.92 27.79 0.64
CA PHE A 570 -2.35 26.57 1.15
C PHE A 570 -2.92 26.23 2.53
N SER A 571 -3.04 27.21 3.42
CA SER A 571 -3.56 27.01 4.78
C SER A 571 -5.03 26.61 4.77
N PHE A 572 -5.86 27.26 3.94
CA PHE A 572 -7.28 26.92 3.76
C PHE A 572 -7.47 25.51 3.21
N LEU A 573 -6.76 25.12 2.15
CA LEU A 573 -6.85 23.77 1.59
C LEU A 573 -6.36 22.70 2.57
N CYS A 574 -5.23 22.94 3.25
CA CYS A 574 -4.75 22.04 4.32
C CYS A 574 -5.81 21.90 5.42
N SER A 575 -6.43 23.01 5.83
CA SER A 575 -7.46 22.99 6.86
C SER A 575 -8.68 22.18 6.46
N LEU A 576 -9.21 22.41 5.26
CA LEU A 576 -10.38 21.70 4.74
C LEU A 576 -10.14 20.20 4.59
N VAL A 577 -8.96 19.79 4.09
CA VAL A 577 -8.57 18.37 3.96
C VAL A 577 -8.38 17.72 5.33
N GLY A 578 -7.71 18.41 6.27
CA GLY A 578 -7.53 17.92 7.63
C GLY A 578 -8.84 17.71 8.38
N LEU A 579 -9.76 18.68 8.31
CA LEU A 579 -11.05 18.65 8.98
C LEU A 579 -12.02 17.62 8.40
N ILE A 580 -12.05 17.44 7.07
CA ILE A 580 -12.96 16.49 6.43
C ILE A 580 -12.32 15.11 6.34
N CYS A 581 -11.20 14.99 5.63
CA CYS A 581 -10.61 13.71 5.26
C CYS A 581 -9.85 13.09 6.41
N THR A 582 -8.88 13.82 6.97
CA THR A 582 -7.95 13.28 7.97
C THR A 582 -8.66 13.01 9.31
N MET A 583 -9.69 13.78 9.69
CA MET A 583 -10.56 13.43 10.82
C MET A 583 -11.24 12.07 10.62
N ILE A 584 -11.78 11.79 9.42
CA ILE A 584 -12.41 10.50 9.13
C ILE A 584 -11.37 9.38 9.11
N VAL A 585 -10.28 9.54 8.36
CA VAL A 585 -9.27 8.49 8.11
C VAL A 585 -8.39 8.22 9.33
N SER A 586 -7.92 9.26 10.03
CA SER A 586 -6.89 9.14 11.07
C SER A 586 -7.43 9.20 12.51
N VAL A 587 -8.65 9.69 12.73
CA VAL A 587 -9.24 9.82 14.08
C VAL A 587 -10.47 8.93 14.26
N ILE A 588 -11.52 9.15 13.46
CA ILE A 588 -12.82 8.51 13.63
C ILE A 588 -12.76 7.03 13.22
N PHE A 589 -12.19 6.71 12.07
CA PHE A 589 -12.16 5.34 11.56
C PHE A 589 -11.39 4.36 12.47
N PRO A 590 -10.15 4.63 12.93
CA PRO A 590 -9.43 3.68 13.78
C PRO A 590 -10.11 3.51 15.15
N ALA A 591 -10.67 4.57 15.74
CA ALA A 591 -11.41 4.45 16.99
C ALA A 591 -12.71 3.63 16.83
N LEU A 592 -13.44 3.81 15.72
CA LEU A 592 -14.61 2.99 15.38
C LEU A 592 -14.20 1.53 15.08
N ALA A 593 -13.11 1.30 14.36
CA ALA A 593 -12.61 -0.03 14.02
C ALA A 593 -12.20 -0.78 15.29
N HIS A 594 -11.43 -0.16 16.19
CA HIS A 594 -11.04 -0.73 17.47
C HIS A 594 -12.25 -1.15 18.33
N LEU A 595 -13.23 -0.25 18.50
CA LEU A 595 -14.51 -0.54 19.16
C LEU A 595 -15.24 -1.72 18.50
N ARG A 596 -15.31 -1.73 17.18
CA ARG A 596 -16.09 -2.72 16.42
C ARG A 596 -15.43 -4.09 16.35
N LEU A 597 -14.10 -4.14 16.32
CA LEU A 597 -13.31 -5.36 16.20
C LEU A 597 -13.07 -6.03 17.56
N PHE A 598 -12.94 -5.25 18.63
CA PHE A 598 -12.49 -5.75 19.94
C PHE A 598 -13.39 -5.38 21.12
N GLY A 599 -14.50 -4.66 20.91
CA GLY A 599 -15.34 -4.07 21.95
C GLY A 599 -15.86 -4.99 23.05
N GLU A 600 -15.96 -6.31 22.86
CA GLU A 600 -16.27 -7.22 23.97
C GLU A 600 -15.16 -7.33 25.01
N LYS A 601 -13.90 -7.11 24.62
CA LYS A 601 -12.71 -7.33 25.46
C LYS A 601 -12.09 -6.04 25.99
N LEU A 602 -12.46 -4.89 25.42
CA LEU A 602 -12.02 -3.57 25.88
C LEU A 602 -12.65 -3.21 27.23
N SER A 603 -11.86 -2.56 28.09
CA SER A 603 -12.32 -1.97 29.35
C SER A 603 -13.31 -0.83 29.12
N LEU A 604 -14.03 -0.43 30.18
CA LEU A 604 -14.94 0.72 30.12
C LEU A 604 -14.19 2.04 29.85
N LEU A 605 -12.93 2.17 30.31
CA LEU A 605 -12.10 3.35 30.07
C LEU A 605 -11.66 3.43 28.60
N GLU A 606 -11.19 2.34 28.01
CA GLU A 606 -10.84 2.28 26.58
C GLU A 606 -12.06 2.61 25.71
N LYS A 607 -13.23 2.03 26.01
CA LYS A 607 -14.49 2.37 25.33
C LYS A 607 -14.86 3.84 25.43
N ALA A 608 -14.67 4.45 26.59
CA ALA A 608 -14.95 5.87 26.78
C ALA A 608 -13.98 6.77 25.99
N VAL A 609 -12.68 6.41 25.95
CA VAL A 609 -11.68 7.09 25.12
C VAL A 609 -12.02 6.95 23.64
N ASP A 610 -12.33 5.74 23.16
CA ASP A 610 -12.65 5.51 21.75
C ASP A 610 -13.91 6.28 21.33
N TRP A 611 -14.99 6.24 22.14
CA TRP A 611 -16.19 7.03 21.86
C TRP A 611 -15.93 8.55 21.93
N ALA A 612 -15.03 9.03 22.80
CA ALA A 612 -14.63 10.43 22.84
C ALA A 612 -13.85 10.84 21.57
N LEU A 613 -12.97 9.97 21.05
CA LEU A 613 -12.29 10.19 19.77
C LEU A 613 -13.26 10.23 18.59
N VAL A 614 -14.24 9.31 18.55
CA VAL A 614 -15.26 9.25 17.49
C VAL A 614 -16.18 10.48 17.52
N THR A 615 -16.74 10.80 18.68
CA THR A 615 -17.70 11.92 18.82
C THR A 615 -17.02 13.28 18.78
N GLY A 616 -15.85 13.43 19.40
CA GLY A 616 -15.02 14.63 19.32
C GLY A 616 -14.47 14.86 17.92
N GLY A 617 -13.96 13.82 17.25
CA GLY A 617 -13.51 13.88 15.86
C GLY A 617 -14.64 14.28 14.91
N ALA A 618 -15.83 13.70 15.05
CA ALA A 618 -17.00 14.08 14.24
C ALA A 618 -17.47 15.52 14.53
N PHE A 619 -17.44 15.96 15.79
CA PHE A 619 -17.75 17.34 16.17
C PHE A 619 -16.77 18.33 15.55
N VAL A 620 -15.45 18.10 15.67
CA VAL A 620 -14.42 18.96 15.07
C VAL A 620 -14.51 18.94 13.55
N ALA A 621 -14.74 17.78 12.92
CA ALA A 621 -14.92 17.69 11.48
C ALA A 621 -16.08 18.57 10.98
N VAL A 622 -17.26 18.47 11.60
CA VAL A 622 -18.45 19.23 11.18
C VAL A 622 -18.36 20.70 11.57
N VAL A 623 -18.13 21.01 12.84
CA VAL A 623 -18.13 22.40 13.34
C VAL A 623 -16.90 23.16 12.86
N GLY A 624 -15.74 22.50 12.79
CA GLY A 624 -14.52 23.08 12.23
C GLY A 624 -14.69 23.42 10.76
N THR A 625 -15.19 22.49 9.94
CA THR A 625 -15.46 22.77 8.51
C THR A 625 -16.45 23.92 8.34
N ILE A 626 -17.54 23.95 9.11
CA ILE A 626 -18.53 25.04 9.05
C ILE A 626 -17.94 26.39 9.49
N ALA A 627 -16.95 26.40 10.37
CA ALA A 627 -16.29 27.63 10.81
C ALA A 627 -15.21 28.09 9.81
N THR A 628 -14.34 27.19 9.33
CA THR A 628 -13.32 27.47 8.30
C THR A 628 -13.93 27.89 6.95
N LEU A 629 -15.17 27.49 6.65
CA LEU A 629 -15.92 27.93 5.45
C LEU A 629 -16.66 29.26 5.61
N LYS A 630 -16.57 29.95 6.76
CA LYS A 630 -17.12 31.32 6.90
C LYS A 630 -16.11 32.35 6.40
N PRO A 631 -16.58 33.38 5.67
CA PRO A 631 -15.76 34.53 5.27
C PRO A 631 -15.55 35.52 6.42
#